data_AF-A0AAE7L7K4-F1
#
_entry.id   AF-A0AAE7L7K4-F1
#
_cell.length_a   1.000
_cell.length_b   1.000
_cell.length_c   1.000
_cell.angle_alpha   90.00
_cell.angle_beta   90.00
_cell.angle_gamma   90.00
#
_symmetry.space_group_name_H-M   'P 1'
#
loop_
_entity.id
_entity.type
_entity.pdbx_description
1 polymer ?
#
loop_
_entity_poly.entity_id
_entity_poly.type
_entity_poly.pdbx_seq_one_letter_code
_entity_poly.pdbx_strand_id
1 'polypeptide(L)' 'MIFKGTYDEQNWQVLSQRWDNLRAQLHGNPFSASALQDHALHKELIQSVLDSAPNFSPLKRAHDKD' A
#
# COMPACT_ATOMS: atom_id res chain seq x y z
N MET A 1 1.46 -23.40 10.97
CA MET A 1 0.02 -23.68 11.14
C MET A 1 -0.51 -22.61 12.08
N ILE A 2 -1.47 -21.79 11.65
CA ILE A 2 -2.12 -20.78 12.51
C ILE A 2 -3.45 -21.39 12.93
N PHE A 3 -3.66 -21.54 14.23
CA PHE A 3 -4.90 -22.09 14.77
C PHE A 3 -5.91 -20.95 14.94
N LYS A 4 -7.12 -21.14 14.39
CA LYS A 4 -8.19 -20.13 14.51
C LYS A 4 -8.68 -20.02 15.96
N GLY A 5 -8.95 -18.81 16.42
CA GLY A 5 -9.45 -18.47 17.74
C GLY A 5 -8.40 -18.39 18.85
N THR A 6 -7.11 -18.53 18.53
CA THR A 6 -6.03 -18.47 19.52
C THR A 6 -5.24 -17.16 19.43
N TYR A 7 -4.43 -16.89 20.45
CA TYR A 7 -3.48 -15.78 20.48
C TYR A 7 -2.64 -15.68 19.20
N ASP A 8 -2.30 -16.81 18.57
CA ASP A 8 -1.50 -16.85 17.35
C ASP A 8 -2.22 -16.25 16.14
N GLU A 9 -3.55 -16.40 16.04
CA GLU A 9 -4.33 -15.78 14.96
C GLU A 9 -4.33 -14.26 15.08
N GLN A 10 -4.55 -13.73 16.28
CA GLN A 10 -4.54 -12.28 16.52
C GLN A 10 -3.14 -11.69 16.24
N ASN A 11 -2.08 -12.34 16.71
CA ASN A 11 -0.72 -11.87 16.42
C ASN A 11 -0.37 -11.97 14.95
N TRP A 12 -0.80 -13.03 14.28
CA TRP A 12 -0.60 -13.17 12.85
C TRP A 12 -1.31 -12.07 12.05
N GLN A 13 -2.55 -11.74 12.42
CA GLN A 13 -3.30 -10.63 11.81
C GLN A 13 -2.55 -9.30 11.98
N VAL A 14 -2.07 -9.02 13.20
CA VAL A 14 -1.29 -7.80 13.49
C VAL A 14 0.00 -7.75 12.66
N LEU A 15 0.75 -8.85 12.59
CA LEU A 15 1.99 -8.93 11.82
C LEU A 15 1.72 -8.74 10.32
N SER A 16 0.69 -9.40 9.79
CA SER A 16 0.30 -9.28 8.39
C SER A 16 -0.09 -7.84 8.04
N GLN A 17 -0.90 -7.18 8.89
CA GLN A 17 -1.30 -5.79 8.67
C GLN A 17 -0.10 -4.83 8.72
N ARG A 18 0.81 -5.02 9.68
CA ARG A 18 2.02 -4.19 9.81
C ARG A 18 2.95 -4.39 8.63
N TRP A 19 3.11 -5.63 8.18
CA TRP A 19 3.91 -5.94 7.01
C TRP A 19 3.36 -5.29 5.74
N ASP A 20 2.03 -5.33 5.52
CA ASP A 20 1.42 -4.71 4.36
C ASP A 20 1.58 -3.17 4.36
N ASN A 21 1.44 -2.55 5.53
CA ASN A 21 1.70 -1.11 5.70
C ASN A 21 3.17 -0.74 5.47
N LEU A 22 4.11 -1.53 6.00
CA LEU A 22 5.54 -1.28 5.79
C LEU A 22 5.91 -1.40 4.31
N ARG A 23 5.39 -2.44 3.62
CA ARG A 23 5.60 -2.61 2.19
C ARG A 23 5.14 -1.38 1.41
N ALA A 24 3.96 -0.83 1.73
CA ALA A 24 3.46 0.39 1.08
C ALA A 24 4.43 1.56 1.24
N GLN A 25 4.90 1.82 2.47
CA GLN A 25 5.84 2.89 2.78
C GLN A 25 7.16 2.76 2.01
N LEU A 26 7.73 1.55 1.95
CA LEU A 26 8.98 1.29 1.22
C LEU A 26 8.86 1.56 -0.28
N HIS A 27 7.66 1.45 -0.84
CA HIS A 27 7.38 1.75 -2.25
C HIS A 27 6.82 3.17 -2.46
N GLY A 28 6.76 4.01 -1.42
CA GLY A 28 6.21 5.36 -1.51
C GLY A 28 4.70 5.40 -1.75
N ASN A 29 3.99 4.30 -1.51
CA ASN A 29 2.55 4.23 -1.66
C ASN A 29 1.86 4.76 -0.39
N PRO A 30 0.95 5.74 -0.49
CA PRO A 30 0.23 6.27 0.68
C PRO A 30 -0.69 5.25 1.36
N PHE A 31 -1.11 4.21 0.64
CA PHE A 31 -2.03 3.19 1.11
C PHE A 31 -1.47 1.78 0.88
N SER A 32 -1.76 0.88 1.82
CA SER A 32 -1.47 -0.55 1.68
C SER A 32 -2.50 -1.25 0.80
N ALA A 33 -2.13 -2.41 0.25
CA ALA A 33 -2.99 -3.14 -0.68
C ALA A 33 -4.31 -3.56 -0.01
N SER A 34 -4.25 -3.94 1.27
CA SER A 34 -5.43 -4.30 2.06
C SER A 34 -6.35 -3.10 2.27
N ALA A 35 -5.80 -1.92 2.58
CA ALA A 35 -6.59 -0.69 2.76
C ALA A 35 -7.33 -0.28 1.48
N LEU A 36 -6.71 -0.46 0.31
CA LEU A 36 -7.36 -0.18 -0.98
C LEU A 36 -8.53 -1.13 -1.28
N GLN A 37 -8.46 -2.39 -0.81
CA GLN A 37 -9.51 -3.38 -1.01
C GLN A 37 -10.70 -3.15 -0.06
N ASP A 38 -10.42 -2.84 1.21
CA ASP A 38 -11.45 -2.66 2.24
C ASP A 38 -12.28 -1.38 2.06
N HIS A 39 -11.70 -0.35 1.44
CA HIS A 39 -12.32 0.96 1.27
C HIS A 39 -12.90 1.18 -0.14
N ALA A 40 -13.57 0.18 -0.71
CA ALA A 40 -14.20 0.27 -2.03
C ALA A 40 -15.24 1.42 -2.15
N LEU A 41 -15.83 1.87 -1.04
CA LEU A 41 -16.75 3.01 -0.98
C LEU A 41 -16.05 4.38 -1.00
N HIS A 42 -14.74 4.44 -0.73
CA HIS A 42 -13.96 5.68 -0.62
C HIS A 42 -13.00 5.87 -1.80
N LYS A 43 -13.26 5.22 -2.93
CA LYS A 43 -12.39 5.22 -4.11
C LYS A 43 -12.02 6.63 -4.57
N GLU A 44 -12.98 7.56 -4.57
CA GLU A 44 -12.75 8.94 -5.02
C GLU A 44 -11.78 9.69 -4.09
N LEU A 45 -11.94 9.53 -2.77
CA LEU A 45 -11.03 10.12 -1.77
C LEU A 45 -9.63 9.52 -1.86
N ILE A 46 -9.53 8.19 -2.00
CA ILE A 46 -8.26 7.50 -2.20
C ILE A 46 -7.57 8.01 -3.47
N GLN A 47 -8.31 8.13 -4.56
CA GLN A 47 -7.77 8.63 -5.82
C GLN A 47 -7.26 10.07 -5.68
N SER A 48 -8.01 10.95 -5.00
CA SER A 48 -7.58 12.32 -4.73
C SER A 48 -6.25 12.39 -3.96
N VAL A 49 -6.02 11.49 -3.01
CA VAL A 49 -4.75 11.40 -2.28
C VAL A 49 -3.63 10.88 -3.18
N LEU A 50 -3.89 9.84 -3.99
CA LEU A 50 -2.91 9.30 -4.94
C LEU A 50 -2.49 10.33 -6.00
N ASP A 51 -3.44 11.12 -6.51
CA ASP A 51 -3.18 12.19 -7.48
C ASP A 51 -2.36 13.34 -6.88
N SER A 52 -2.48 13.54 -5.56
CA SER A 52 -1.72 14.54 -4.80
C SER A 52 -0.36 14.03 -4.33
N ALA A 53 -0.08 12.73 -4.49
CA ALA A 53 1.14 12.13 -4.00
C ALA A 53 2.34 12.54 -4.86
N PRO A 54 3.51 12.82 -4.26
CA PRO A 54 4.73 13.12 -5.01
C PRO A 54 5.15 11.93 -5.89
N ASN A 55 5.50 12.22 -7.15
CA ASN A 55 6.04 11.21 -8.06
C ASN A 55 7.56 11.11 -7.89
N PHE A 56 8.01 10.01 -7.28
CA PHE A 56 9.43 9.70 -7.08
C PHE A 56 10.05 8.86 -8.19
N SER A 57 9.32 8.58 -9.27
CA SER A 57 9.86 7.83 -10.40
C SER A 57 11.06 8.59 -11.00
N PRO A 58 12.11 7.88 -11.44
CA PRO A 58 13.20 8.51 -12.16
C PRO A 58 12.66 9.34 -13.33
N LEU A 59 13.20 10.55 -13.52
CA LEU A 59 12.92 11.33 -14.72
C LEU A 59 13.26 10.45 -15.93
N LYS A 60 12.29 10.25 -16.82
CA LYS A 60 12.55 9.54 -18.08
C LYS A 60 13.67 10.32 -18.77
N ARG A 61 14.85 9.71 -18.93
CA ARG A 61 15.88 10.26 -19.81
C ARG A 61 15.20 10.45 -21.16
N ALA A 62 15.14 11.69 -21.64
CA ALA A 62 14.86 11.94 -23.04
C ALA A 62 15.91 11.14 -23.79
N HIS A 63 15.49 10.06 -24.45
CA HIS A 63 16.33 9.48 -25.47
C HIS A 63 16.32 10.55 -26.55
N ASP A 64 17.33 11.43 -26.53
CA ASP A 64 17.62 12.31 -27.65
C ASP A 64 17.70 11.39 -28.87
N LYS A 65 16.68 11.53 -29.72
CA LYS A 65 16.83 11.18 -31.12
C LYS A 65 17.65 12.33 -31.69
N ASP A 66 18.90 12.05 -32.00
CA ASP A 66 19.60 12.50 -33.22
C ASP A 66 20.85 11.63 -33.42
#